data_AF-A0A957XJ83-F1
#
_entry.id   AF-A0A957XJ83-F1
#
_cell.length_a   1.000
_cell.length_b   1.000
_cell.length_c   1.000
_cell.angle_alpha   90.00
_cell.angle_beta   90.00
_cell.angle_gamma   90.00
#
_symmetry.space_group_name_H-M   'P 1'
#
loop_
_entity.id
_entity.type
_entity.pdbx_description
1 polymer ?
#
loop_
_entity_poly.entity_id
_entity_poly.type
_entity_poly.pdbx_seq_one_letter_code
_entity_poly.pdbx_strand_id
1 'polypeptide(L)'
;MADKSKLAQSASPTSDETIVVTWQRSLAGLATAFCFAVSAVFIRSGLETLPSPLLGVTIGVLVTALAYAILLIVLRRPISLADIPGDTIRFQLLAAILVALSTWARWVALDMAPVAVVLTLGRLNVPIVILLSPLLVGRHLEKVTARVWAGAVLIIIGSLILNFYG
;
A
#
# COMPACT_ATOMS: atom_id res chain seq x y z
N MET A 1 26.42 -48.88 -15.14
CA MET A 1 26.07 -48.25 -16.43
C MET A 1 24.76 -47.52 -16.20
N ALA A 2 24.82 -46.20 -16.07
CA ALA A 2 23.74 -45.37 -15.52
C ALA A 2 22.56 -45.25 -16.49
N ASP A 3 21.37 -45.47 -15.94
CA ASP A 3 20.07 -45.40 -16.60
C ASP A 3 19.75 -43.97 -17.07
N LYS A 4 19.77 -43.77 -18.40
CA LYS A 4 19.49 -42.49 -19.06
C LYS A 4 17.99 -42.20 -19.21
N SER A 5 17.09 -42.99 -18.62
CA SER A 5 15.64 -42.77 -18.72
C SER A 5 15.11 -41.61 -17.83
N LYS A 6 15.95 -41.02 -16.97
CA LYS A 6 15.55 -39.91 -16.07
C LYS A 6 15.80 -38.48 -16.58
N LEU A 7 16.22 -38.29 -17.84
CA LEU A 7 16.62 -36.97 -18.36
C LEU A 7 15.62 -36.30 -19.31
N ALA A 8 14.38 -36.79 -19.40
CA ALA A 8 13.33 -36.17 -20.22
C ALA A 8 12.14 -35.60 -19.40
N GLN A 9 12.38 -35.22 -18.14
CA GLN A 9 11.46 -34.42 -17.34
C GLN A 9 12.14 -33.12 -16.94
N SER A 10 12.38 -32.24 -17.91
CA SER A 10 12.67 -30.84 -17.61
C SER A 10 11.84 -29.92 -18.50
N ALA A 11 11.20 -28.97 -17.81
CA ALA A 11 10.65 -27.73 -18.33
C ALA A 11 9.35 -27.80 -19.18
N SER A 12 8.23 -27.99 -18.49
CA SER A 12 7.00 -27.27 -18.82
C SER A 12 6.85 -26.08 -17.85
N PRO A 13 6.87 -24.82 -18.30
CA PRO A 13 6.57 -23.68 -17.43
C PRO A 13 5.05 -23.58 -17.26
N THR A 14 4.51 -24.30 -16.29
CA THR A 14 3.09 -24.22 -15.92
C THR A 14 2.96 -23.66 -14.51
N SER A 15 2.71 -22.36 -14.42
CA SER A 15 1.73 -21.78 -13.50
C SER A 15 1.64 -20.28 -13.77
N ASP A 16 0.67 -19.91 -14.62
CA ASP A 16 -0.09 -18.68 -14.40
C ASP A 16 -0.65 -18.79 -12.97
N GLU A 17 0.11 -18.30 -11.99
CA GLU A 17 -0.31 -18.27 -10.60
C GLU A 17 -1.36 -17.16 -10.50
N THR A 18 -2.59 -17.47 -10.93
CA THR A 18 -3.72 -16.59 -10.73
C THR A 18 -3.81 -16.32 -9.24
N ILE A 19 -3.50 -15.10 -8.81
CA ILE A 19 -3.58 -14.68 -7.42
C ILE A 19 -5.06 -14.82 -7.00
N VAL A 20 -5.41 -15.99 -6.44
CA VAL A 20 -6.77 -16.25 -5.99
C VAL A 20 -7.00 -15.37 -4.76
N VAL A 21 -8.01 -14.52 -4.82
CA VAL A 21 -8.41 -13.66 -3.70
C VAL A 21 -9.07 -14.54 -2.64
N THR A 22 -8.28 -15.08 -1.73
CA THR A 22 -8.79 -15.85 -0.59
C THR A 22 -9.40 -14.91 0.46
N TRP A 23 -10.44 -15.36 1.16
CA TRP A 23 -11.10 -14.61 2.25
C TRP A 23 -10.12 -14.07 3.31
N GLN A 24 -9.08 -14.84 3.66
CA GLN A 24 -8.02 -14.42 4.58
C GLN A 24 -7.22 -13.20 4.08
N ARG A 25 -6.97 -13.10 2.77
CA ARG A 25 -6.29 -11.95 2.16
C ARG A 25 -7.18 -10.71 2.18
N SER A 26 -8.48 -10.90 2.00
CA SER A 26 -9.48 -9.82 2.12
C SER A 26 -9.58 -9.31 3.55
N LEU A 27 -9.47 -10.19 4.56
CA LEU A 27 -9.45 -9.80 5.96
C LEU A 27 -8.24 -8.92 6.30
N ALA A 28 -7.05 -9.26 5.78
CA ALA A 28 -5.86 -8.42 5.94
C ALA A 28 -6.08 -7.02 5.35
N GLY A 29 -6.66 -6.92 4.14
CA GLY A 29 -7.01 -5.64 3.52
C GLY A 29 -8.03 -4.83 4.33
N LEU A 30 -9.05 -5.49 4.89
CA LEU A 30 -10.04 -4.85 5.76
C LEU A 30 -9.41 -4.34 7.07
N ALA A 31 -8.53 -5.13 7.69
CA ALA A 31 -7.80 -4.72 8.88
C ALA A 31 -6.92 -3.50 8.58
N THR A 32 -6.20 -3.49 7.45
CA THR A 32 -5.44 -2.32 7.00
C THR A 32 -6.35 -1.10 6.81
N ALA A 33 -7.49 -1.26 6.13
CA ALA A 33 -8.43 -0.16 5.90
C ALA A 33 -8.98 0.40 7.23
N PHE A 34 -9.33 -0.48 8.16
CA PHE A 34 -9.80 -0.09 9.49
C PHE A 34 -8.73 0.66 10.27
N CYS A 35 -7.52 0.09 10.41
CA CYS A 35 -6.40 0.75 11.09
C CYS A 35 -6.05 2.10 10.45
N PHE A 36 -6.13 2.20 9.13
CA PHE A 36 -5.85 3.43 8.39
C PHE A 36 -6.92 4.52 8.57
N ALA A 37 -8.19 4.11 8.72
CA ALA A 37 -9.29 5.02 9.01
C ALA A 37 -9.23 5.52 10.47
N VAL A 38 -9.05 4.61 11.42
CA VAL A 38 -8.91 4.94 12.84
C VAL A 38 -7.73 5.87 13.07
N SER A 39 -6.58 5.61 12.45
CA SER A 39 -5.41 6.48 12.60
C SER A 39 -5.66 7.90 12.13
N ALA A 40 -6.48 8.13 11.10
CA ALA A 40 -6.79 9.48 10.63
C ALA A 40 -7.53 10.31 11.68
N VAL A 41 -8.43 9.68 12.44
CA VAL A 41 -9.16 10.32 13.54
C VAL A 41 -8.20 10.65 14.69
N PHE A 42 -7.34 9.71 15.09
CA PHE A 42 -6.35 9.96 16.14
C PHE A 42 -5.32 11.03 15.75
N ILE A 43 -4.87 11.04 14.49
CA ILE A 43 -3.96 12.08 13.99
C ILE A 43 -4.64 13.45 14.06
N ARG A 44 -5.88 13.57 13.58
CA ARG A 44 -6.66 14.80 13.66
C ARG A 44 -6.76 15.31 15.11
N SER A 45 -7.21 14.46 16.02
CA SER A 45 -7.35 14.82 17.44
C SER A 45 -6.01 15.13 18.11
N GLY A 46 -4.93 14.45 17.72
CA GLY A 46 -3.59 14.73 18.22
C GLY A 46 -3.08 16.09 17.75
N LEU A 47 -3.35 16.46 16.49
CA LEU A 47 -2.91 17.72 15.91
C LEU A 47 -3.56 18.95 16.54
N GLU A 48 -4.78 18.84 17.07
CA GLU A 48 -5.46 19.93 17.79
C GLU A 48 -4.65 20.48 18.97
N THR A 49 -3.78 19.66 19.57
CA THR A 49 -2.95 20.04 20.72
C THR A 49 -1.46 20.20 20.38
N LEU A 50 -1.06 19.90 19.13
CA LEU A 50 0.34 20.02 18.70
C LEU A 50 0.60 21.36 18.01
N PRO A 51 1.76 22.00 18.27
CA PRO A 51 2.11 23.29 17.66
C PRO A 51 2.50 23.19 16.18
N SER A 52 2.79 21.98 15.67
CA SER A 52 3.15 21.78 14.26
C SER A 52 2.85 20.36 13.78
N PRO A 53 2.23 20.19 12.59
CA PRO A 53 2.03 18.88 11.97
C PRO A 53 3.31 18.10 11.68
N LEU A 54 4.43 18.79 11.45
CA LEU A 54 5.73 18.16 11.19
C LEU A 54 6.24 17.37 12.40
N LEU A 55 6.03 17.89 13.61
CA LEU A 55 6.38 17.18 14.84
C LEU A 55 5.54 15.92 15.01
N GLY A 56 4.24 16.02 14.72
CA GLY A 56 3.33 14.89 14.73
C GLY A 56 3.81 13.77 13.79
N VAL A 57 4.11 14.10 12.52
CA VAL A 57 4.61 13.13 11.53
C VAL A 57 5.91 12.49 12.01
N THR A 58 6.85 13.28 12.52
CA THR A 58 8.16 12.80 12.96
C THR A 58 8.02 11.78 14.09
N ILE A 59 7.21 12.09 15.11
CA ILE A 59 6.93 11.19 16.23
C ILE A 59 6.25 9.92 15.71
N GLY A 60 5.24 10.05 14.84
CA GLY A 60 4.53 8.91 14.25
C GLY A 60 5.45 7.98 13.47
N VAL A 61 6.36 8.53 12.66
CA VAL A 61 7.36 7.75 11.91
C VAL A 61 8.34 7.06 12.85
N LEU A 62 8.84 7.74 13.88
CA LEU A 62 9.75 7.14 14.88
C LEU A 62 9.09 5.97 15.61
N VAL A 63 7.86 6.15 16.10
CA VAL A 63 7.09 5.10 16.77
C VAL A 63 6.87 3.91 15.84
N THR A 64 6.52 4.17 14.57
CA THR A 64 6.32 3.12 13.56
C THR A 64 7.61 2.36 13.27
N ALA A 65 8.74 3.06 13.13
CA ALA A 65 10.05 2.46 12.91
C ALA A 65 10.46 1.55 14.08
N LEU A 66 10.25 2.01 15.32
CA LEU A 66 10.49 1.21 16.53
C LEU A 66 9.58 -0.03 16.58
N ALA A 67 8.29 0.11 16.27
CA ALA A 67 7.36 -1.01 16.25
C ALA A 67 7.79 -2.08 15.22
N TYR A 68 8.22 -1.67 14.02
CA TYR A 68 8.75 -2.61 13.03
C TYR A 68 10.08 -3.24 13.46
N ALA A 69 10.97 -2.48 14.09
CA ALA A 69 12.21 -3.02 14.62
C ALA A 69 11.95 -4.11 15.67
N ILE A 70 11.04 -3.87 16.61
CA ILE A 70 10.62 -4.86 17.62
C ILE A 70 10.01 -6.09 16.93
N LEU A 71 9.13 -5.89 15.94
CA LEU A 71 8.50 -6.98 15.21
C LEU A 71 9.55 -7.86 14.50
N LEU A 72 10.56 -7.26 13.86
CA LEU A 72 11.64 -8.00 13.22
C LEU A 72 12.45 -8.82 14.23
N ILE A 73 12.73 -8.26 15.41
CA ILE A 73 13.43 -8.96 16.50
C ILE A 73 12.61 -10.14 17.02
N VAL A 74 11.30 -9.97 17.22
CA VAL A 74 10.40 -11.01 17.73
C VAL A 74 10.20 -12.13 16.71
N LEU A 75 10.02 -11.80 15.43
CA LEU A 75 9.80 -12.80 14.37
C LEU A 75 11.08 -13.54 13.97
N ARG A 76 12.26 -13.08 14.40
CA ARG A 76 13.58 -13.67 14.13
C ARG A 76 13.77 -14.10 12.67
N ARG A 77 13.31 -13.28 11.73
CA ARG A 77 13.47 -13.55 10.30
C ARG A 77 14.95 -13.36 9.93
N PRO A 78 15.61 -14.34 9.29
CA PRO A 78 16.96 -14.14 8.78
C PRO A 78 16.92 -13.07 7.69
N ILE A 79 17.57 -11.94 7.92
CA ILE A 79 17.68 -10.85 6.95
C ILE A 79 18.97 -11.06 6.16
N SER A 80 18.89 -11.54 4.92
CA SER A 80 20.03 -11.56 3.99
C SER A 80 20.06 -10.25 3.21
N LEU A 81 20.98 -9.36 3.56
CA LEU A 81 21.23 -8.12 2.82
C LEU A 81 22.12 -8.34 1.59
N ALA A 82 22.80 -9.48 1.52
CA ALA A 82 23.76 -9.79 0.46
C ALA A 82 23.09 -10.12 -0.89
N ASP A 83 21.81 -10.49 -0.88
CA ASP A 83 21.09 -10.97 -2.06
C ASP A 83 20.18 -9.90 -2.68
N ILE A 84 20.21 -8.64 -2.20
CA ILE A 84 19.30 -7.59 -2.67
C ILE A 84 19.87 -6.93 -3.93
N PRO A 85 19.20 -7.02 -5.10
CA PRO A 85 19.65 -6.35 -6.31
C PRO A 85 19.63 -4.82 -6.14
N GLY A 86 20.67 -4.13 -6.61
CA GLY A 86 20.79 -2.68 -6.47
C GLY A 86 19.63 -1.87 -7.08
N ASP A 87 19.01 -2.37 -8.15
CA ASP A 87 17.85 -1.73 -8.76
C ASP A 87 16.59 -1.81 -7.89
N THR A 88 16.44 -2.90 -7.12
CA THR A 88 15.37 -3.04 -6.11
C THR A 88 15.50 -1.96 -5.03
N ILE A 89 16.73 -1.68 -4.59
CA ILE A 89 16.99 -0.64 -3.58
C ILE A 89 16.61 0.73 -4.13
N ARG A 90 16.92 1.03 -5.41
CA ARG A 90 16.56 2.31 -6.04
C ARG A 90 15.05 2.51 -6.11
N PHE A 91 14.30 1.51 -6.57
CA PHE A 91 12.84 1.57 -6.59
C PHE A 91 12.27 1.72 -5.17
N GLN A 92 12.83 1.01 -4.20
CA GLN A 92 12.37 1.07 -2.82
C GLN A 92 12.66 2.44 -2.17
N LEU A 93 13.81 3.05 -2.48
CA LEU A 93 14.16 4.40 -2.04
C LEU A 93 13.23 5.45 -2.65
N LEU A 94 12.97 5.37 -3.96
CA LEU A 94 12.04 6.28 -4.62
C LEU A 94 10.62 6.14 -4.04
N ALA A 95 10.16 4.91 -3.83
CA ALA A 95 8.90 4.64 -3.16
C ALA A 95 8.88 5.20 -1.73
N ALA A 96 9.96 5.04 -0.96
CA ALA A 96 10.06 5.57 0.40
C ALA A 96 9.98 7.11 0.42
N ILE A 97 10.64 7.80 -0.50
CA ILE A 97 10.58 9.27 -0.64
C ILE A 97 9.15 9.71 -0.97
N LEU A 98 8.51 9.07 -1.94
CA LEU A 98 7.12 9.35 -2.33
C LEU A 98 6.15 9.10 -1.16
N VAL A 99 6.34 8.02 -0.42
CA VAL A 99 5.55 7.68 0.77
C VAL A 99 5.76 8.70 1.89
N ALA A 100 7.00 9.15 2.13
CA ALA A 100 7.29 10.16 3.14
C ALA A 100 6.63 11.49 2.79
N LEU A 101 6.73 11.93 1.54
CA LEU A 101 6.08 13.14 1.03
C LEU A 101 4.56 13.03 1.13
N SER A 102 3.99 11.89 0.71
CA SER A 102 2.56 11.63 0.80
C SER A 102 2.06 11.61 2.24
N THR A 103 2.82 11.03 3.16
CA THR A 103 2.47 10.97 4.58
C THR A 103 2.46 12.37 5.18
N TRP A 104 3.48 13.17 4.90
CA TRP A 104 3.53 14.56 5.34
C TRP A 104 2.34 15.37 4.79
N ALA A 105 2.10 15.32 3.47
CA ALA A 105 0.99 16.00 2.84
C ALA A 105 -0.37 15.60 3.44
N ARG A 106 -0.57 14.31 3.75
CA ARG A 106 -1.79 13.82 4.42
C ARG A 106 -1.98 14.46 5.80
N TRP A 107 -0.93 14.57 6.60
CA TRP A 107 -1.05 15.14 7.95
C TRP A 107 -1.38 16.64 7.89
N VAL A 108 -0.76 17.38 6.97
CA VAL A 108 -1.12 18.78 6.70
C VAL A 108 -2.58 18.90 6.24
N ALA A 109 -3.03 18.03 5.33
CA ALA A 109 -4.42 18.05 4.89
C ALA A 109 -5.42 17.76 6.02
N LEU A 110 -5.09 16.83 6.93
CA LEU A 110 -5.93 16.50 8.09
C LEU A 110 -6.03 17.65 9.10
N ASP A 111 -4.99 18.46 9.20
CA ASP A 111 -4.97 19.70 10.00
C ASP A 111 -5.89 20.78 9.39
N MET A 112 -5.87 20.91 8.06
CA MET A 112 -6.57 21.99 7.35
C MET A 112 -8.03 21.70 7.00
N ALA A 113 -8.44 20.44 6.83
CA ALA A 113 -9.74 20.08 6.29
C ALA A 113 -10.36 18.88 7.03
N PRO A 114 -11.70 18.74 7.13
CA PRO A 114 -12.38 17.63 7.80
C PRO A 114 -11.84 16.25 7.38
N VAL A 115 -11.72 15.34 8.36
CA VAL A 115 -11.21 13.97 8.12
C VAL A 115 -12.00 13.27 7.02
N ALA A 116 -13.33 13.47 6.98
CA ALA A 116 -14.19 12.93 5.94
C ALA A 116 -13.75 13.38 4.54
N VAL A 117 -13.52 14.69 4.32
CA VAL A 117 -13.09 15.24 3.03
C VAL A 117 -11.73 14.68 2.62
N VAL A 118 -10.75 14.70 3.53
CA VAL A 118 -9.37 14.23 3.24
C VAL A 118 -9.34 12.75 2.87
N LEU A 119 -10.04 11.90 3.62
CA LEU A 119 -10.10 10.46 3.34
C LEU A 119 -10.85 10.16 2.05
N THR A 120 -11.86 10.97 1.73
CA THR A 120 -12.69 10.85 0.54
C THR A 120 -11.91 11.19 -0.73
N LEU A 121 -11.18 12.31 -0.72
CA LEU A 121 -10.25 12.68 -1.79
C LEU A 121 -9.11 11.66 -1.91
N GLY A 122 -8.64 11.09 -0.79
CA GLY A 122 -7.64 10.04 -0.77
C GLY A 122 -8.03 8.78 -1.57
N ARG A 123 -9.34 8.52 -1.78
CA ARG A 123 -9.82 7.40 -2.60
C ARG A 123 -9.48 7.52 -4.08
N LEU A 124 -9.08 8.71 -4.54
CA LEU A 124 -8.55 8.91 -5.89
C LEU A 124 -7.25 8.14 -6.14
N ASN A 125 -6.59 7.63 -5.09
CA ASN A 125 -5.45 6.74 -5.26
C ASN A 125 -5.84 5.46 -6.04
N VAL A 126 -7.06 4.93 -5.88
CA VAL A 126 -7.51 3.71 -6.55
C VAL A 126 -7.48 3.85 -8.07
N PRO A 127 -8.16 4.82 -8.70
CA PRO A 127 -8.07 4.99 -10.16
C PRO A 127 -6.66 5.36 -10.64
N ILE A 128 -5.91 6.15 -9.86
CA ILE A 128 -4.51 6.51 -10.19
C ILE A 128 -3.64 5.25 -10.26
N VAL A 129 -3.74 4.35 -9.28
CA VAL A 129 -2.99 3.09 -9.24
C VAL A 129 -3.43 2.17 -10.37
N ILE A 130 -4.74 2.02 -10.61
CA ILE A 130 -5.25 1.20 -11.73
C ILE A 130 -4.69 1.68 -13.08
N LEU A 131 -4.50 2.98 -13.25
CA LEU A 131 -3.96 3.57 -14.47
C LEU A 131 -2.44 3.39 -14.58
N LEU A 132 -1.70 3.64 -13.49
CA LEU A 132 -0.24 3.64 -13.47
C LEU A 132 0.38 2.24 -13.35
N SER A 133 -0.29 1.32 -12.67
CA SER A 133 0.21 -0.03 -12.43
C SER A 133 0.55 -0.79 -13.72
N PRO A 134 -0.31 -0.87 -14.76
CA PRO A 134 0.04 -1.53 -16.01
C PRO A 134 1.17 -0.84 -16.78
N LEU A 135 1.42 0.46 -16.53
CA LEU A 135 2.52 1.22 -17.13
C LEU A 135 3.86 0.90 -16.46
N LEU A 136 3.87 0.72 -15.13
CA LEU A 136 5.08 0.55 -14.32
C LEU A 136 5.47 -0.92 -14.09
N VAL A 137 4.48 -1.80 -13.86
CA VAL A 137 4.69 -3.22 -13.55
C VAL A 137 4.62 -4.11 -14.80
N GLY A 138 4.10 -3.56 -15.90
CA GLY A 138 3.94 -4.25 -17.17
C GLY A 138 2.56 -4.92 -17.32
N ARG A 139 1.97 -4.77 -18.50
CA ARG A 139 0.61 -5.22 -18.86
C ARG A 139 0.34 -6.72 -18.73
N HIS A 140 1.36 -7.53 -18.45
CA HIS A 140 1.29 -8.98 -18.37
C HIS A 140 0.89 -9.49 -16.97
N LEU A 141 1.03 -8.69 -15.91
CA LEU A 141 0.68 -9.08 -14.53
C LEU A 141 -0.66 -8.50 -14.04
N GLU A 142 -1.11 -7.37 -14.58
CA GLU A 142 -2.39 -6.75 -14.21
C GLU A 142 -3.31 -6.53 -15.41
N LYS A 143 -4.30 -7.43 -15.58
CA LYS A 143 -5.39 -7.24 -16.52
C LYS A 143 -6.43 -6.31 -15.90
N VAL A 144 -6.37 -5.02 -16.25
CA VAL A 144 -7.40 -4.05 -15.88
C VAL A 144 -8.70 -4.40 -16.59
N THR A 145 -9.60 -5.12 -15.91
CA THR A 145 -10.89 -5.54 -16.47
C THR A 145 -11.94 -4.44 -16.34
N ALA A 146 -12.97 -4.46 -17.20
CA ALA A 146 -14.08 -3.50 -17.16
C ALA A 146 -14.80 -3.46 -15.78
N ARG A 147 -14.78 -4.57 -15.04
CA ARG A 147 -15.33 -4.66 -13.68
C ARG A 147 -14.53 -3.84 -12.65
N VAL A 148 -13.21 -3.76 -12.82
CA VAL A 148 -12.33 -2.93 -11.97
C VAL A 148 -12.60 -1.45 -12.21
N TRP A 149 -12.77 -1.05 -13.49
CA TRP A 149 -13.18 0.32 -13.84
C TRP A 149 -14.56 0.68 -13.28
N ALA A 150 -15.54 -0.22 -13.36
CA ALA A 150 -16.86 0.02 -12.77
C ALA A 150 -16.77 0.24 -11.25
N GLY A 151 -15.95 -0.55 -10.54
CA GLY A 151 -15.68 -0.34 -9.12
C GLY A 151 -15.00 1.00 -8.82
N ALA A 152 -14.00 1.39 -9.61
CA ALA A 152 -13.32 2.68 -9.46
C ALA A 152 -14.26 3.87 -9.68
N VAL A 153 -15.11 3.83 -10.72
CA VAL A 153 -16.12 4.85 -11.00
C VAL A 153 -17.12 4.94 -9.84
N LEU A 154 -17.56 3.81 -9.30
CA LEU A 154 -18.46 3.80 -8.14
C LEU A 154 -17.83 4.44 -6.90
N ILE A 155 -16.54 4.19 -6.65
CA ILE A 155 -15.77 4.82 -5.57
C ILE A 155 -15.70 6.34 -5.77
N ILE A 156 -15.44 6.80 -6.99
CA ILE A 156 -15.39 8.24 -7.32
C ILE A 156 -16.76 8.88 -7.11
N ILE A 157 -17.84 8.26 -7.58
CA ILE A 157 -19.21 8.77 -7.40
C ILE A 157 -19.55 8.86 -5.91
N GLY A 158 -19.31 7.79 -5.14
CA GLY A 158 -19.55 7.80 -3.70
C GLY A 158 -18.72 8.85 -2.97
N SER A 159 -17.48 9.06 -3.41
CA SER A 159 -16.58 10.09 -2.88
C SER A 159 -17.10 11.50 -3.15
N LEU A 160 -17.55 11.79 -4.39
CA LEU A 160 -18.14 13.08 -4.74
C LEU A 160 -19.40 13.37 -3.93
N ILE A 161 -20.30 12.39 -3.79
CA ILE A 161 -21.51 12.55 -2.99
C ILE A 161 -21.16 12.92 -1.54
N LEU A 162 -20.24 12.19 -0.91
CA LEU A 162 -19.86 12.48 0.47
C LEU A 162 -19.21 13.86 0.61
N ASN A 163 -18.46 14.32 -0.39
CA ASN A 163 -17.84 15.65 -0.37
C ASN A 163 -18.84 16.80 -0.58
N PHE A 164 -19.90 16.60 -1.36
CA PHE A 164 -20.90 17.65 -1.62
C PHE A 164 -21.99 17.73 -0.54
N TYR A 165 -22.23 16.65 0.20
CA TYR A 165 -23.30 16.55 1.20
C TYR A 165 -22.79 16.40 2.65
N GLY A 166 -21.47 16.43 2.86
CA GLY A 166 -20.81 16.27 4.17
C GLY A 166 -20.14 17.53 4.68
#